data_AF-A0A150WS83-F1
#
_entry.id   AF-A0A150WS83-F1
#
_cell.length_a   1.000
_cell.length_b   1.000
_cell.length_c   1.000
_cell.angle_alpha   90.00
_cell.angle_beta   90.00
_cell.angle_gamma   90.00
#
_symmetry.space_group_name_H-M   'P 1'
#
loop_
_entity.id
_entity.type
_entity.pdbx_description
1 polymer ?
#
loop_
_entity_poly.entity_id
_entity_poly.type
_entity_poly.pdbx_seq_one_letter_code
_entity_poly.pdbx_strand_id
1 'polypeptide(L)'
;MLYGRRVIEPQRVPHGLKPRRFILSASFQYKYSWYMITAVAGAALLFLLPSFYFINQNYELFKSLAYDTHPHLIQHLEREITWLKVFLGASVIFLSGVTLFLSLRMTKNLISPLVSMERHMHQLMLGQWHIPDYHLPEEDDFRDLSMTYDYFYRALKANTETELKLLEKLSIDPQNREAYAAWKHLLAEKRSRLGIKEEFMTNESVVNLNEFDQKRRVS
;
A
#
# COMPACT_ATOMS: atom_id res chain seq x y z
N MET A 1 25.40 -26.04 -24.41
CA MET A 1 24.52 -26.15 -23.21
C MET A 1 24.06 -24.76 -22.83
N LEU A 2 22.88 -24.35 -23.29
CA LEU A 2 22.23 -23.09 -22.96
C LEU A 2 20.82 -23.45 -22.52
N TYR A 3 20.56 -23.51 -21.21
CA TYR A 3 19.20 -23.67 -20.72
C TYR A 3 18.49 -22.32 -20.84
N GLY A 4 17.58 -22.24 -21.81
CA GLY A 4 16.64 -21.15 -21.97
C GLY A 4 15.71 -21.06 -20.76
N ARG A 5 15.95 -20.05 -19.92
CA ARG A 5 15.04 -19.61 -18.85
C ARG A 5 13.79 -19.06 -19.52
N ARG A 6 12.70 -19.84 -19.56
CA ARG A 6 11.40 -19.33 -20.02
C ARG A 6 10.99 -18.20 -19.08
N VAL A 7 10.99 -16.97 -19.59
CA VAL A 7 10.32 -15.83 -18.98
C VAL A 7 8.83 -16.13 -19.11
N ILE A 8 8.21 -16.55 -18.01
CA ILE A 8 6.76 -16.70 -17.93
C ILE A 8 6.22 -15.27 -17.95
N GLU A 9 5.58 -14.88 -19.05
CA GLU A 9 4.84 -13.62 -19.12
C GLU A 9 3.74 -13.62 -18.05
N PRO A 10 3.67 -12.60 -17.18
CA PRO A 10 2.61 -12.52 -16.18
C PRO A 10 1.27 -12.33 -16.88
N GLN A 11 0.41 -13.33 -16.71
CA GLN A 11 -0.96 -13.36 -17.18
C GLN A 11 -1.72 -12.17 -16.59
N ARG A 12 -2.03 -11.16 -17.42
CA ARG A 12 -2.84 -10.00 -17.03
C ARG A 12 -4.28 -10.45 -16.74
N VAL A 13 -4.62 -10.57 -15.46
CA VAL A 13 -5.99 -10.87 -15.00
C VAL A 13 -6.79 -9.55 -14.90
N PRO A 14 -8.09 -9.52 -15.25
CA PRO A 14 -8.83 -8.27 -15.40
C PRO A 14 -9.03 -7.60 -14.05
N HIS A 15 -8.72 -6.31 -13.98
CA HIS A 15 -8.95 -5.46 -12.81
C HIS A 15 -10.44 -5.37 -12.48
N GLY A 16 -10.91 -6.22 -11.57
CA GLY A 16 -12.11 -5.97 -10.78
C GLY A 16 -11.87 -4.76 -9.88
N LEU A 17 -12.18 -3.57 -10.39
CA LEU A 17 -12.16 -2.29 -9.66
C LEU A 17 -13.09 -2.38 -8.44
N LYS A 18 -12.58 -2.84 -7.30
CA LYS A 18 -13.21 -2.57 -6.01
C LYS A 18 -13.27 -1.03 -5.84
N PRO A 19 -14.38 -0.48 -5.33
CA PRO A 19 -14.52 0.96 -5.19
C PRO A 19 -13.37 1.50 -4.34
N ARG A 20 -12.61 2.44 -4.91
CA ARG A 20 -11.51 3.17 -4.26
C ARG A 20 -12.09 3.92 -3.07
N ARG A 21 -12.20 3.27 -1.91
CA ARG A 21 -12.55 3.94 -0.65
C ARG A 21 -11.46 4.98 -0.40
N PHE A 22 -11.83 6.25 -0.47
CA PHE A 22 -10.91 7.38 -0.31
C PHE A 22 -10.30 7.45 1.10
N ILE A 23 -10.96 6.81 2.06
CA ILE A 23 -10.59 6.80 3.48
C ILE A 23 -10.30 5.35 3.86
N LEU A 24 -9.02 4.99 3.97
CA LEU A 24 -8.59 3.67 4.46
C LEU A 24 -8.49 3.64 5.99
N SER A 25 -8.01 4.73 6.58
CA SER A 25 -7.84 4.92 8.03
C SER A 25 -8.03 6.39 8.38
N ALA A 26 -9.27 6.77 8.70
CA ALA A 26 -9.65 8.17 8.95
C ALA A 26 -8.81 8.83 10.06
N SER A 27 -8.50 8.07 11.12
CA SER A 27 -7.71 8.54 12.26
C SER A 27 -6.28 8.90 11.88
N PHE A 28 -5.61 8.05 11.08
CA PHE A 28 -4.26 8.32 10.61
C PHE A 28 -4.27 9.47 9.61
N GLN A 29 -5.16 9.46 8.61
CA GLN A 29 -5.23 10.51 7.60
C GLN A 29 -5.47 11.89 8.21
N TYR A 30 -6.38 11.98 9.18
CA TYR A 30 -6.69 13.23 9.87
C TYR A 30 -5.53 13.70 10.74
N LYS A 31 -4.86 12.80 11.48
CA LYS A 31 -3.73 13.14 12.34
C LYS A 31 -2.58 13.78 11.55
N TYR A 32 -2.18 13.18 10.43
CA TYR A 32 -1.09 13.73 9.61
C TYR A 32 -1.51 14.94 8.77
N SER A 33 -2.76 14.98 8.29
CA SER A 33 -3.29 16.17 7.62
C SER A 33 -3.34 17.36 8.57
N TRP A 34 -3.73 17.15 9.82
CA TRP A 34 -3.73 18.19 10.85
C TRP A 34 -2.32 18.75 11.10
N TYR A 35 -1.30 17.89 11.24
CA TYR A 35 0.09 18.34 11.40
C TYR A 35 0.60 19.16 10.20
N MET A 36 0.25 18.76 8.98
CA MET A 36 0.57 19.52 7.77
C MET A 36 -0.12 20.90 7.76
N ILE A 37 -1.42 20.92 8.07
CA ILE A 37 -2.20 22.16 8.11
C ILE A 37 -1.65 23.11 9.18
N THR A 38 -1.35 22.61 10.40
CA THR A 38 -0.81 23.46 11.47
C THR A 38 0.58 23.98 11.16
N ALA A 39 1.44 23.18 10.52
CA ALA A 39 2.76 23.62 10.09
C ALA A 39 2.68 24.74 9.03
N VAL A 40 1.85 24.56 8.01
CA VAL A 40 1.65 25.56 6.95
C VAL A 40 0.96 26.82 7.50
N ALA A 41 -0.07 26.66 8.33
CA ALA A 41 -0.74 27.78 8.97
C ALA A 41 0.20 28.56 9.91
N GLY A 42 1.06 27.85 10.67
CA GLY A 42 2.07 28.46 11.52
C GLY A 42 3.09 29.28 10.73
N ALA A 43 3.60 28.73 9.62
CA ALA A 43 4.49 29.45 8.72
C ALA A 43 3.79 30.67 8.10
N ALA A 44 2.56 30.50 7.60
CA ALA A 44 1.78 31.58 7.02
C ALA A 44 1.53 32.72 8.02
N LEU A 45 1.18 32.40 9.28
CA LEU A 45 0.97 33.39 10.34
C LEU A 45 2.23 34.18 10.66
N LEU A 46 3.40 33.53 10.70
CA LEU A 46 4.69 34.17 10.93
C LEU A 46 5.00 35.27 9.89
N PHE A 47 4.56 35.09 8.64
CA PHE A 47 4.74 36.08 7.58
C PHE A 47 3.56 37.07 7.47
N LEU A 48 2.33 36.60 7.65
CA LEU A 48 1.12 37.41 7.50
C LEU A 48 0.98 38.45 8.60
N LEU A 49 1.31 38.11 9.85
CA LEU A 49 1.14 39.04 10.97
C LEU A 49 2.02 40.30 10.82
N PRO A 50 3.35 40.18 10.60
CA PRO A 50 4.19 41.35 10.36
C PRO A 50 3.77 42.10 9.09
N SER A 51 3.47 41.38 8.00
CA SER A 51 3.08 42.01 6.75
C SER A 51 1.80 42.84 6.91
N PHE A 52 0.80 42.30 7.60
CA PHE A 52 -0.46 43.00 7.88
C PHE A 52 -0.23 44.23 8.76
N TYR A 53 0.61 44.11 9.79
CA TYR A 53 1.00 45.24 10.63
C TYR A 53 1.66 46.36 9.81
N PHE A 54 2.68 46.04 9.00
CA PHE A 54 3.35 47.02 8.15
C PHE A 54 2.43 47.66 7.11
N ILE A 55 1.54 46.87 6.49
CA ILE A 55 0.57 47.41 5.53
C ILE A 55 -0.34 48.43 6.21
N ASN A 56 -0.94 48.08 7.35
CA ASN A 56 -1.82 49.00 8.07
C ASN A 56 -1.06 50.27 8.51
N GLN A 57 0.12 50.12 9.09
CA GLN A 57 0.92 51.25 9.55
C GLN A 57 1.31 52.19 8.39
N ASN A 58 1.75 51.63 7.26
CA ASN A 58 2.11 52.42 6.09
C ASN A 58 0.90 53.15 5.51
N TYR A 59 -0.27 52.50 5.45
CA TYR A 59 -1.48 53.13 4.94
C TYR A 59 -2.03 54.23 5.84
N GLU A 60 -1.93 54.10 7.16
CA GLU A 60 -2.28 55.19 8.07
C GLU A 60 -1.38 56.41 7.86
N LEU A 61 -0.08 56.19 7.66
CA LEU A 61 0.87 57.27 7.36
C LEU A 61 0.58 57.92 6.00
N PHE A 62 0.24 57.15 4.97
CA PHE A 62 -0.15 57.71 3.68
C PHE A 62 -1.47 58.48 3.74
N LYS A 63 -2.44 58.02 4.55
CA LYS A 63 -3.68 58.75 4.77
C LYS A 63 -3.40 60.10 5.43
N SER A 64 -2.63 60.13 6.53
CA SER A 64 -2.32 61.39 7.22
C SER A 64 -1.61 62.39 6.31
N LEU A 65 -0.62 61.92 5.53
CA LEU A 65 0.10 62.77 4.57
C LEU A 65 -0.82 63.31 3.45
N ALA A 66 -1.75 62.48 2.97
CA ALA A 66 -2.67 62.85 1.90
C ALA A 66 -3.72 63.88 2.34
N TYR A 67 -4.12 63.89 3.62
CA TYR A 67 -4.99 64.95 4.17
C TYR A 67 -4.34 66.33 4.04
N ASP A 68 -3.02 66.41 4.24
CA ASP A 68 -2.30 67.69 4.24
C ASP A 68 -1.92 68.17 2.83
N THR A 69 -1.60 67.25 1.91
CA THR A 69 -1.07 67.61 0.57
C THR A 69 -2.11 67.51 -0.55
N HIS A 70 -2.87 66.42 -0.60
CA HIS A 70 -3.72 66.09 -1.75
C HIS A 70 -4.98 65.32 -1.31
N PRO A 71 -6.01 66.02 -0.79
CA PRO A 71 -7.18 65.37 -0.18
C PRO A 71 -8.01 64.54 -1.16
N HIS A 72 -7.90 64.79 -2.46
CA HIS A 72 -8.59 63.99 -3.49
C HIS A 72 -8.07 62.54 -3.60
N LEU A 73 -6.86 62.24 -3.11
CA LEU A 73 -6.28 60.88 -3.14
C LEU A 73 -6.84 59.95 -2.07
N ILE A 74 -7.47 60.49 -1.02
CA ILE A 74 -7.92 59.71 0.15
C ILE A 74 -8.92 58.62 -0.27
N GLN A 75 -9.88 58.95 -1.14
CA GLN A 75 -10.87 57.98 -1.62
C GLN A 75 -10.22 56.82 -2.40
N HIS A 76 -9.13 57.08 -3.12
CA HIS A 76 -8.39 56.04 -3.83
C HIS A 76 -7.64 55.12 -2.86
N LEU A 77 -6.95 55.69 -1.86
CA LEU A 77 -6.27 54.96 -0.79
C LEU A 77 -7.24 54.06 0.01
N GLU A 78 -8.44 54.55 0.30
CA GLU A 78 -9.46 53.77 1.02
C GLU A 78 -10.02 52.61 0.23
N ARG A 79 -10.20 52.82 -1.08
CA ARG A 79 -10.60 51.73 -1.97
C ARG A 79 -9.48 50.70 -2.10
N GLU A 80 -8.24 51.12 -2.23
CA GLU A 80 -7.08 50.23 -2.37
C GLU A 80 -6.87 49.35 -1.14
N ILE A 81 -6.90 49.91 0.07
CA ILE A 81 -6.78 49.11 1.31
C ILE A 81 -7.92 48.10 1.46
N THR A 82 -9.13 48.46 1.01
CA THR A 82 -10.29 47.55 1.04
C THR A 82 -10.07 46.38 0.09
N TRP A 83 -9.65 46.64 -1.15
CA TRP A 83 -9.30 45.60 -2.11
C TRP A 83 -8.14 44.73 -1.62
N LEU A 84 -7.13 45.33 -1.02
CA LEU A 84 -5.97 44.61 -0.49
C LEU A 84 -6.38 43.69 0.67
N LYS A 85 -7.25 44.13 1.58
CA LYS A 85 -7.83 43.28 2.64
C LYS A 85 -8.65 42.13 2.09
N VAL A 86 -9.50 42.39 1.09
CA VAL A 86 -10.29 41.36 0.41
C VAL A 86 -9.38 40.34 -0.28
N PHE A 87 -8.36 40.81 -1.00
CA PHE A 87 -7.39 39.96 -1.68
C PHE A 87 -6.58 39.12 -0.68
N LEU A 88 -6.14 39.71 0.42
CA LEU A 88 -5.46 39.01 1.50
C LEU A 88 -6.35 37.90 2.08
N GLY A 89 -7.60 38.21 2.42
CA GLY A 89 -8.56 37.24 2.93
C GLY A 89 -8.81 36.09 1.93
N ALA A 90 -9.05 36.41 0.66
CA ALA A 90 -9.23 35.43 -0.41
C ALA A 90 -7.99 34.53 -0.59
N SER A 91 -6.79 35.10 -0.51
CA SER A 91 -5.53 34.36 -0.65
C SER A 91 -5.32 33.35 0.49
N VAL A 92 -5.69 33.71 1.72
CA VAL A 92 -5.62 32.79 2.88
C VAL A 92 -6.59 31.62 2.73
N ILE A 93 -7.83 31.90 2.31
CA ILE A 93 -8.84 30.85 2.05
C ILE A 93 -8.35 29.92 0.93
N PHE A 94 -7.84 30.48 -0.16
CA PHE A 94 -7.31 29.71 -1.29
C PHE A 94 -6.13 28.84 -0.87
N LEU A 95 -5.14 29.41 -0.17
CA LEU A 95 -3.98 28.68 0.34
C LEU A 95 -4.39 27.54 1.27
N SER A 96 -5.35 27.78 2.15
CA SER A 96 -5.88 26.77 3.07
C SER A 96 -6.56 25.62 2.31
N GLY A 97 -7.38 25.94 1.31
CA GLY A 97 -8.03 24.95 0.45
C GLY A 97 -7.04 24.10 -0.35
N VAL A 98 -6.05 24.72 -0.98
CA VAL A 98 -4.99 24.03 -1.73
C VAL A 98 -4.16 23.13 -0.82
N THR A 99 -3.78 23.62 0.37
CA THR A 99 -3.00 22.86 1.34
C THR A 99 -3.76 21.62 1.81
N LEU A 100 -5.04 21.77 2.15
CA LEU A 100 -5.90 20.66 2.56
C LEU A 100 -6.10 19.64 1.43
N PHE A 101 -6.30 20.11 0.20
CA PHE A 101 -6.41 19.23 -0.96
C PHE A 101 -5.13 18.43 -1.19
N LEU A 102 -3.97 19.09 -1.12
CA LEU A 102 -2.67 18.46 -1.34
C LEU A 102 -2.34 17.47 -0.21
N SER A 103 -2.61 17.83 1.05
CA SER A 103 -2.35 16.97 2.20
C SER A 103 -3.17 15.68 2.14
N LEU A 104 -4.45 15.78 1.78
CA LEU A 104 -5.31 14.61 1.57
C LEU A 104 -4.81 13.74 0.41
N ARG A 105 -4.42 14.37 -0.71
CA ARG A 105 -3.90 13.65 -1.88
C ARG A 105 -2.60 12.90 -1.55
N MET A 106 -1.63 13.57 -0.93
CA MET A 106 -0.36 12.94 -0.54
C MET A 106 -0.59 11.80 0.45
N THR A 107 -1.37 12.04 1.50
CA THR A 107 -1.60 11.03 2.54
C THR A 107 -2.31 9.80 2.00
N LYS A 108 -3.23 9.97 1.04
CA LYS A 108 -3.87 8.86 0.33
C LYS A 108 -2.85 8.04 -0.47
N ASN A 109 -2.00 8.71 -1.26
CA ASN A 109 -1.00 8.05 -2.09
C ASN A 109 0.02 7.28 -1.22
N LEU A 110 0.38 7.81 -0.05
CA LEU A 110 1.30 7.14 0.87
C LEU A 110 0.68 5.90 1.57
N ILE A 111 -0.58 5.97 2.01
CA ILE A 111 -1.21 4.90 2.82
C ILE A 111 -1.74 3.76 1.95
N SER A 112 -2.23 4.07 0.76
CA SER A 112 -2.82 3.07 -0.15
C SER A 112 -1.90 1.86 -0.41
N PRO A 113 -0.62 2.03 -0.79
CA PRO A 113 0.28 0.90 -1.02
C PRO A 113 0.54 0.12 0.28
N LEU A 114 0.82 0.83 1.38
CA LEU A 114 1.10 0.23 2.69
C LEU A 114 -0.03 -0.70 3.17
N VAL A 115 -1.29 -0.25 3.12
CA VAL A 115 -2.40 -1.10 3.56
C VAL A 115 -2.65 -2.26 2.60
N SER A 116 -2.36 -2.07 1.30
CA SER A 116 -2.45 -3.18 0.36
C SER A 116 -1.38 -4.25 0.64
N MET A 117 -0.15 -3.84 1.00
CA MET A 117 0.91 -4.76 1.45
C MET A 117 0.52 -5.46 2.76
N GLU A 118 0.00 -4.71 3.73
CA GLU A 118 -0.42 -5.25 5.03
C GLU A 118 -1.49 -6.32 4.86
N ARG A 119 -2.51 -6.06 4.03
CA ARG A 119 -3.56 -7.05 3.72
C ARG A 119 -2.99 -8.29 3.06
N HIS A 120 -2.11 -8.12 2.08
CA HIS A 120 -1.48 -9.26 1.42
C HIS A 120 -0.64 -10.07 2.41
N MET A 121 0.15 -9.41 3.26
CA MET A 121 0.92 -10.05 4.32
C MET A 121 0.04 -10.79 5.33
N HIS A 122 -1.09 -10.21 5.72
CA HIS A 122 -2.04 -10.86 6.62
C HIS A 122 -2.63 -12.13 6.00
N GLN A 123 -2.95 -12.11 4.71
CA GLN A 123 -3.43 -13.29 4.01
C GLN A 123 -2.36 -14.40 3.91
N LEU A 124 -1.09 -14.01 3.70
CA LEU A 124 0.04 -14.95 3.73
C LEU A 124 0.21 -15.56 5.13
N MET A 125 0.07 -14.77 6.19
CA MET A 125 0.12 -15.28 7.57
C MET A 125 -1.01 -16.27 7.88
N LEU A 126 -2.20 -16.06 7.29
CA LEU A 126 -3.31 -17.01 7.37
C LEU A 126 -3.11 -18.27 6.50
N GLY A 127 -1.96 -18.39 5.83
CA GLY A 127 -1.61 -19.55 5.03
C GLY A 127 -2.25 -19.58 3.65
N GLN A 128 -2.74 -18.44 3.13
CA GLN A 128 -3.30 -18.36 1.79
C GLN A 128 -2.21 -17.98 0.78
N TRP A 129 -1.41 -18.94 0.33
CA TRP A 129 -0.30 -18.68 -0.60
C TRP A 129 -0.71 -18.68 -2.08
N HIS A 130 -1.97 -19.02 -2.37
CA HIS A 130 -2.53 -19.06 -3.73
C HIS A 130 -3.00 -17.69 -4.25
N ILE A 131 -2.71 -16.61 -3.52
CA ILE A 131 -3.15 -15.25 -3.86
C ILE A 131 -2.25 -14.72 -4.99
N PRO A 132 -2.79 -13.98 -5.96
CA PRO A 132 -1.99 -13.39 -7.04
C PRO A 132 -0.88 -12.49 -6.49
N ASP A 133 0.27 -12.53 -7.16
CA ASP A 133 1.47 -11.79 -6.77
C ASP A 133 1.16 -10.30 -6.57
N TYR A 134 1.64 -9.77 -5.44
CA TYR A 134 1.49 -8.37 -5.10
C TYR A 134 2.26 -7.48 -6.08
N HIS A 135 1.54 -6.74 -6.92
CA HIS A 135 2.12 -5.77 -7.85
C HIS A 135 1.63 -4.36 -7.51
N LEU A 136 2.57 -3.47 -7.24
CA LEU A 136 2.33 -2.03 -7.19
C LEU A 136 2.55 -1.40 -8.58
N PRO A 137 1.83 -0.31 -8.92
CA PRO A 137 2.13 0.46 -10.12
C PRO A 137 3.60 0.93 -10.11
N GLU A 138 4.25 0.90 -11.27
CA GLU A 138 5.68 1.24 -11.40
C GLU A 138 6.01 2.72 -11.08
N GLU A 139 5.00 3.58 -11.05
CA GLU A 139 5.12 5.04 -10.82
C GLU A 139 5.09 5.42 -9.33
N ASP A 140 4.94 4.45 -8.42
CA ASP A 140 4.77 4.73 -6.99
C ASP A 140 6.12 4.90 -6.27
N ASP A 141 6.18 5.84 -5.32
CA ASP A 141 7.38 6.14 -4.50
C ASP A 141 7.85 4.92 -3.67
N PHE A 142 7.03 3.86 -3.61
CA PHE A 142 7.25 2.64 -2.84
C PHE A 142 7.86 1.49 -3.65
N ARG A 143 8.44 1.76 -4.82
CA ARG A 143 9.01 0.71 -5.69
C ARG A 143 10.06 -0.14 -4.97
N ASP A 144 10.98 0.44 -4.21
CA ASP A 144 12.02 -0.31 -3.51
C ASP A 144 11.44 -1.20 -2.41
N LEU A 145 10.41 -0.70 -1.72
CA LEU A 145 9.68 -1.45 -0.71
C LEU A 145 8.92 -2.62 -1.34
N SER A 146 8.30 -2.40 -2.50
CA SER A 146 7.57 -3.43 -3.24
C SER A 146 8.50 -4.53 -3.73
N MET A 147 9.68 -4.16 -4.26
CA MET A 147 10.70 -5.12 -4.67
C MET A 147 11.20 -5.95 -3.48
N THR A 148 11.53 -5.31 -2.37
CA THR A 148 11.99 -6.00 -1.15
C THR A 148 10.94 -6.97 -0.63
N TYR A 149 9.67 -6.57 -0.67
CA TYR A 149 8.55 -7.42 -0.28
C TYR A 149 8.34 -8.60 -1.22
N ASP A 150 8.42 -8.41 -2.54
CA ASP A 150 8.35 -9.52 -3.51
C ASP A 150 9.49 -10.53 -3.29
N TYR A 151 10.72 -10.05 -3.07
CA TYR A 151 11.83 -10.94 -2.71
C TYR A 151 11.56 -11.73 -1.43
N PHE A 152 11.05 -11.07 -0.38
CA PHE A 152 10.69 -11.72 0.87
C PHE A 152 9.60 -12.78 0.68
N TYR A 153 8.54 -12.45 -0.07
CA TYR A 153 7.46 -13.36 -0.40
C TYR A 153 7.98 -14.61 -1.14
N ARG A 154 8.80 -14.41 -2.18
CA ARG A 154 9.41 -15.50 -2.95
C ARG A 154 10.32 -16.37 -2.09
N ALA A 155 11.10 -15.76 -1.19
CA ALA A 155 11.96 -16.49 -0.27
C ALA A 155 11.16 -17.36 0.71
N LEU A 156 10.08 -16.83 1.29
CA LEU A 156 9.22 -17.60 2.19
C LEU A 156 8.50 -18.75 1.45
N LYS A 157 8.02 -18.49 0.24
CA LYS A 157 7.39 -19.52 -0.60
C LYS A 157 8.36 -20.63 -0.94
N ALA A 158 9.57 -20.28 -1.41
CA ALA A 158 10.63 -21.24 -1.71
C ALA A 158 11.02 -22.05 -0.47
N ASN A 159 11.14 -21.41 0.70
CA ASN A 159 11.46 -22.10 1.95
C ASN A 159 10.35 -23.12 2.32
N THR A 160 9.09 -22.72 2.19
CA THR A 160 7.94 -23.60 2.46
C THR A 160 7.90 -24.79 1.48
N GLU A 161 8.23 -24.57 0.21
CA GLU A 161 8.35 -25.65 -0.78
C GLU A 161 9.52 -26.59 -0.48
N THR A 162 10.65 -26.08 0.02
CA THR A 162 11.78 -26.91 0.42
C THR A 162 11.48 -27.74 1.67
N GLU A 163 10.82 -27.14 2.67
CA GLU A 163 10.34 -27.86 3.86
C GLU A 163 9.39 -29.00 3.47
N LEU A 164 8.47 -28.75 2.53
CA LEU A 164 7.56 -29.76 2.02
C LEU A 164 8.30 -30.92 1.34
N LYS A 165 9.28 -30.61 0.47
CA LYS A 165 10.12 -31.64 -0.16
C LYS A 165 10.94 -32.46 0.83
N LEU A 166 11.36 -31.86 1.95
CA LEU A 166 12.07 -32.57 3.03
C LEU A 166 11.10 -33.48 3.80
N LEU A 167 9.89 -33.00 4.11
CA LEU A 167 8.85 -33.80 4.74
C LEU A 167 8.42 -34.99 3.86
N GLU A 168 8.33 -34.82 2.55
CA GLU A 168 8.01 -35.91 1.61
C GLU A 168 9.09 -36.99 1.54
N LYS A 169 10.36 -36.61 1.76
CA LYS A 169 11.49 -37.55 1.77
C LYS A 169 11.67 -38.29 3.10
N LEU A 170 10.98 -37.86 4.15
CA LEU A 170 11.10 -38.44 5.48
C LEU A 170 10.39 -39.80 5.51
N SER A 171 11.16 -40.89 5.56
CA SER A 171 10.63 -42.25 5.71
C SER A 171 10.29 -42.50 7.18
N ILE A 172 9.01 -42.45 7.53
CA ILE A 172 8.53 -42.77 8.89
C ILE A 172 8.10 -44.22 8.94
N ASP A 173 8.50 -44.92 10.01
CA ASP A 173 8.10 -46.31 10.25
C ASP A 173 6.56 -46.42 10.34
N PRO A 174 5.92 -47.15 9.42
CA PRO A 174 4.46 -47.34 9.40
C PRO A 174 3.90 -47.99 10.67
N GLN A 175 4.75 -48.64 11.48
CA GLN A 175 4.31 -49.29 12.72
C GLN A 175 3.98 -48.28 13.82
N ASN A 176 4.57 -47.08 13.79
CA ASN A 176 4.22 -46.01 14.72
C ASN A 176 3.05 -45.18 14.18
N ARG A 177 1.83 -45.63 14.50
CA ARG A 177 0.57 -45.01 14.03
C ARG A 177 0.45 -43.53 14.35
N GLU A 178 0.93 -43.09 15.52
CA GLU A 178 0.85 -41.69 15.95
C GLU A 178 1.79 -40.80 15.12
N ALA A 179 3.04 -41.24 14.94
CA ALA A 179 4.02 -40.52 14.13
C ALA A 179 3.60 -40.42 12.66
N TYR A 180 3.05 -41.50 12.10
CA TYR A 180 2.55 -41.53 10.72
C TYR A 180 1.33 -40.62 10.52
N ALA A 181 0.40 -40.61 11.47
CA ALA A 181 -0.76 -39.71 11.44
C ALA A 181 -0.36 -38.23 11.55
N ALA A 182 0.57 -37.90 12.46
CA ALA A 182 1.09 -36.55 12.63
C ALA A 182 1.81 -36.05 11.36
N TRP A 183 2.62 -36.89 10.72
CA TRP A 183 3.28 -36.57 9.47
C TRP A 183 2.30 -36.34 8.32
N LYS A 184 1.30 -37.20 8.17
CA LYS A 184 0.26 -37.04 7.16
C LYS A 184 -0.51 -35.73 7.36
N HIS A 185 -0.82 -35.39 8.60
CA HIS A 185 -1.47 -34.12 8.94
C HIS A 185 -0.58 -32.92 8.56
N LEU A 186 0.72 -32.96 8.89
CA LEU A 186 1.67 -31.90 8.54
C LEU A 186 1.82 -31.73 7.02
N LEU A 187 1.82 -32.83 6.26
CA LEU A 187 1.84 -32.81 4.80
C LEU A 187 0.58 -32.16 4.22
N ALA A 188 -0.60 -32.57 4.69
CA ALA A 188 -1.87 -32.01 4.25
C ALA A 188 -1.97 -30.52 4.58
N GLU A 189 -1.52 -30.11 5.77
CA GLU A 189 -1.49 -28.70 6.19
C GLU A 189 -0.55 -27.86 5.31
N LYS A 190 0.67 -28.33 5.06
CA LYS A 190 1.64 -27.60 4.22
C LYS A 190 1.22 -27.55 2.74
N ARG A 191 0.62 -28.63 2.21
CA ARG A 191 0.06 -28.65 0.84
C ARG A 191 -1.13 -27.71 0.67
N SER A 192 -2.05 -27.72 1.64
CA SER A 192 -3.22 -26.82 1.61
C SER A 192 -2.81 -25.36 1.64
N ARG A 193 -1.77 -25.00 2.43
CA ARG A 193 -1.21 -23.64 2.46
C ARG A 193 -0.70 -23.19 1.09
N LEU A 194 0.01 -24.06 0.37
CA LEU A 194 0.51 -23.78 -0.98
C LEU A 194 -0.58 -23.79 -2.06
N GLY A 195 -1.83 -24.13 -1.72
CA GLY A 195 -2.92 -24.28 -2.69
C GLY A 195 -2.74 -25.48 -3.62
N ILE A 196 -1.85 -26.42 -3.27
CA ILE A 196 -1.70 -27.69 -3.98
C ILE A 196 -2.89 -28.54 -3.54
N LYS A 197 -3.92 -28.63 -4.39
CA LYS A 197 -5.02 -29.57 -4.16
C LYS A 197 -4.41 -30.95 -4.06
N GLU A 198 -4.69 -31.67 -2.97
CA GLU A 198 -4.39 -33.09 -2.88
C GLU A 198 -5.11 -33.78 -4.03
N GLU A 199 -4.39 -34.02 -5.14
CA GLU A 199 -4.68 -35.18 -5.95
C GLU A 199 -4.45 -36.35 -4.99
N PHE A 200 -5.55 -36.84 -4.44
CA PHE A 200 -5.59 -38.11 -3.76
C PHE A 200 -4.91 -39.09 -4.72
N MET A 201 -3.66 -39.46 -4.40
CA MET A 201 -3.10 -40.74 -4.81
C MET A 201 -3.95 -41.78 -4.06
N THR A 202 -5.18 -41.98 -4.52
CA THR A 202 -5.92 -43.20 -4.24
C THR A 202 -5.00 -44.33 -4.65
N ASN A 203 -4.80 -45.28 -3.75
CA ASN A 203 -3.97 -46.46 -3.88
C ASN A 203 -4.39 -47.42 -5.03
N GLU A 204 -4.90 -46.92 -6.16
CA GLU A 204 -5.27 -47.73 -7.33
C GLU A 204 -4.07 -48.01 -8.26
N SER A 205 -2.99 -47.23 -8.18
CA SER A 205 -1.79 -47.47 -9.01
C SER A 205 -0.83 -48.52 -8.43
N VAL A 206 -0.93 -48.85 -7.14
CA VAL A 206 -0.10 -49.88 -6.50
C VAL A 206 -0.73 -51.28 -6.62
N VAL A 207 -2.05 -51.38 -6.79
CA VAL A 207 -2.75 -52.67 -6.97
C VAL A 207 -2.61 -53.22 -8.39
N ASN A 208 -2.48 -52.35 -9.40
CA ASN A 208 -2.35 -52.78 -10.80
C ASN A 208 -1.00 -53.44 -11.16
N LEU A 209 0.03 -53.29 -10.33
CA LEU A 209 1.32 -53.98 -10.53
C LEU A 209 1.32 -55.42 -10.00
N ASN A 210 0.47 -55.76 -9.03
CA ASN A 210 0.38 -57.12 -8.51
C ASN A 210 -0.51 -58.05 -9.35
N GLU A 211 -1.52 -57.52 -10.06
CA GLU A 211 -2.32 -58.33 -10.99
C GLU A 211 -1.56 -58.70 -12.27
N PHE A 212 -0.59 -57.88 -12.68
CA PHE A 212 0.24 -58.19 -13.86
C PHE A 212 1.26 -59.30 -13.60
N ASP A 213 1.71 -59.48 -12.36
CA ASP A 213 2.71 -60.49 -11.99
C ASP A 213 2.09 -61.85 -11.64
N GLN A 214 0.82 -61.89 -11.20
CA GLN A 214 0.10 -63.16 -10.98
C GLN A 214 -0.29 -63.87 -12.28
N LYS A 215 -0.50 -63.12 -13.38
CA LYS A 215 -0.86 -63.70 -14.69
C LYS A 215 0.32 -64.33 -15.44
N ARG A 216 1.57 -64.10 -15.01
CA ARG A 216 2.78 -64.68 -15.63
C ARG A 216 3.27 -65.97 -14.97
N ARG A 217 2.73 -66.38 -13.82
CA ARG A 217 3.14 -67.60 -13.10
C ARG A 217 2.24 -68.80 -13.34
N VAL A 218 1.20 -68.66 -14.16
CA VAL A 218 0.28 -69.74 -14.52
C VAL A 218 0.20 -69.83 -16.04
N SER A 219 1.25 -70.36 -16.65
CA SER A 219 1.29 -70.81 -18.05
C SER A 219 2.35 -71.89 -18.19
#